data_AF-A0AAV4E2U6-F1
#
_entry.id   AF-A0AAV4E2U6-F1
#
_cell.length_a   1.000
_cell.length_b   1.000
_cell.length_c   1.000
_cell.angle_alpha   90.00
_cell.angle_beta   90.00
_cell.angle_gamma   90.00
#
_symmetry.space_group_name_H-M   'P 1'
#
loop_
_entity.id
_entity.type
_entity.pdbx_description
1 polymer ?
#
loop_
_entity_poly.entity_id
_entity_poly.type
_entity_poly.pdbx_seq_one_letter_code
_entity_poly.pdbx_strand_id
1 'polypeptide(L)'
;MYNLYLDEREAVKESIVRSSIYKQVFYSEYNLGFFKRSKDKCDFCKEFGNRQDKESMREEYDQHHRMKDRVRDLKNIDKNRAKTDCAFPAATFDLDVLVTPKGSAKGF
;
A
#
# COMPACT_ATOMS: atom_id res chain seq x y z
N MET A 1 -10.07 -0.53 -11.12
CA MET A 1 -10.32 -0.68 -12.57
C MET A 1 -11.50 -1.61 -12.84
N TYR A 2 -11.47 -2.90 -12.50
CA TYR A 2 -12.65 -3.77 -12.76
C TYR A 2 -13.92 -3.28 -12.04
N ASN A 3 -13.84 -2.86 -10.77
CA ASN A 3 -15.01 -2.30 -10.06
C ASN A 3 -15.55 -1.03 -10.75
N LEU A 4 -14.68 -0.14 -11.21
CA LEU A 4 -15.10 1.05 -11.96
C LEU A 4 -15.77 0.69 -13.29
N TYR A 5 -15.31 -0.38 -13.94
CA TYR A 5 -15.98 -0.95 -15.12
C TYR A 5 -17.37 -1.49 -14.76
N LEU A 6 -17.56 -2.13 -13.60
CA LEU A 6 -18.88 -2.57 -13.14
C LEU A 6 -19.81 -1.37 -12.93
N ASP A 7 -19.33 -0.36 -12.21
CA ASP A 7 -20.11 0.86 -11.91
C ASP A 7 -20.52 1.57 -13.20
N GLU A 8 -19.62 1.65 -14.20
CA GLU A 8 -19.92 2.22 -15.52
C GLU A 8 -20.96 1.39 -16.29
N ARG A 9 -20.80 0.06 -16.33
CA ARG A 9 -21.75 -0.79 -17.08
C ARG A 9 -23.12 -0.86 -16.42
N GLU A 10 -23.18 -0.75 -15.09
CA GLU A 10 -24.43 -0.66 -14.34
C GLU A 10 -25.18 0.64 -14.67
N ALA A 11 -24.46 1.75 -14.79
CA ALA A 11 -25.03 3.03 -15.21
C ALA A 11 -25.59 3.01 -16.64
N VAL A 12 -24.97 2.25 -17.55
CA VAL A 12 -25.35 2.14 -18.97
C VAL A 12 -26.30 0.95 -19.25
N LYS A 13 -26.57 0.10 -18.24
CA LYS A 13 -27.39 -1.15 -18.34
C LYS A 13 -26.92 -2.12 -19.43
N GLU A 14 -25.61 -2.23 -19.61
CA GLU A 14 -25.01 -3.17 -20.56
C GLU A 14 -24.57 -4.49 -19.90
N SER A 15 -24.32 -5.50 -20.73
CA SER A 15 -23.84 -6.79 -20.26
C SER A 15 -22.42 -6.68 -19.69
N ILE A 16 -22.23 -7.27 -18.51
CA ILE A 16 -20.95 -7.27 -17.80
C ILE A 16 -20.14 -8.50 -18.22
N VAL A 17 -18.92 -8.29 -18.69
CA VAL A 17 -17.99 -9.40 -18.94
C VAL A 17 -17.35 -9.88 -17.65
N ARG A 18 -17.00 -11.17 -17.60
CA ARG A 18 -16.30 -11.75 -16.45
C ARG A 18 -14.94 -11.08 -16.24
N SER A 19 -14.54 -10.95 -14.97
CA SER A 19 -13.27 -10.32 -14.58
C SER A 19 -12.03 -10.94 -15.22
N SER A 20 -12.07 -12.23 -15.57
CA SER A 20 -11.01 -12.91 -16.30
C SER A 20 -10.83 -12.36 -17.72
N ILE A 21 -11.93 -12.18 -18.45
CA ILE A 21 -11.93 -11.63 -19.82
C ILE A 21 -11.53 -10.16 -19.80
N TYR A 22 -12.07 -9.38 -18.86
CA TYR A 22 -11.67 -7.98 -18.69
C TYR A 22 -10.17 -7.84 -18.51
N LYS A 23 -9.58 -8.65 -17.61
CA LYS A 23 -8.14 -8.64 -17.36
C LYS A 23 -7.36 -9.06 -18.60
N GLN A 24 -7.77 -10.13 -19.28
CA GLN A 24 -7.09 -10.62 -20.48
C GLN A 24 -6.99 -9.51 -21.53
N VAL A 25 -8.11 -8.85 -21.86
CA VAL A 25 -8.15 -7.73 -22.83
C VAL A 25 -7.27 -6.57 -22.35
N PHE A 26 -7.32 -6.22 -21.06
CA PHE A 26 -6.49 -5.15 -20.50
C PHE A 26 -4.99 -5.41 -20.63
N TYR A 27 -4.58 -6.66 -20.43
CA TYR A 27 -3.18 -7.08 -20.51
C TYR A 27 -2.71 -7.30 -21.96
N SER A 28 -3.52 -7.91 -22.82
CA SER A 28 -3.12 -8.28 -24.19
C SER A 28 -3.23 -7.13 -25.17
N GLU A 29 -4.35 -6.40 -25.17
CA GLU A 29 -4.67 -5.41 -26.20
C GLU A 29 -4.11 -4.03 -25.87
N TYR A 30 -4.06 -3.69 -24.58
CA TYR A 30 -3.66 -2.35 -24.14
C TYR A 30 -2.27 -2.31 -23.50
N ASN A 31 -1.66 -3.48 -23.25
CA ASN A 31 -0.39 -3.63 -22.53
C ASN A 31 -0.35 -2.82 -21.21
N LEU A 32 -1.53 -2.57 -20.63
CA LEU A 32 -1.70 -1.89 -19.36
C LEU A 32 -1.53 -2.92 -18.26
N GLY A 33 -0.31 -3.42 -18.15
CA GLY A 33 0.10 -4.25 -17.04
C GLY A 33 -0.20 -3.52 -15.73
N PHE A 34 -1.13 -4.03 -14.93
CA PHE A 34 -1.19 -3.69 -13.51
C PHE A 34 0.09 -4.21 -12.85
N PHE A 35 1.22 -3.52 -13.05
CA PHE A 35 2.42 -3.74 -12.27
C PHE A 35 2.11 -3.30 -10.86
N LYS A 36 1.48 -4.21 -10.12
CA LYS A 36 1.35 -4.10 -8.69
C LYS A 36 2.76 -4.36 -8.17
N ARG A 37 3.55 -3.29 -8.04
CA ARG A 37 4.78 -3.31 -7.25
C ARG A 37 4.44 -4.12 -6.01
N SER A 38 5.12 -5.25 -5.81
CA SER A 38 4.96 -5.98 -4.56
C SER A 38 5.24 -4.95 -3.49
N LYS A 39 4.25 -4.63 -2.64
CA LYS A 39 4.40 -3.63 -1.58
C LYS A 39 5.78 -3.79 -0.97
N ASP A 40 6.51 -2.69 -0.77
CA ASP A 40 7.82 -2.74 -0.15
C ASP A 40 7.70 -3.54 1.14
N LYS A 41 8.16 -4.79 1.07
CA LYS A 41 8.13 -5.68 2.21
C LYS A 41 9.27 -5.21 3.07
N CYS A 42 8.94 -4.66 4.24
CA CYS A 42 9.91 -4.28 5.27
C CYS A 42 10.98 -5.36 5.40
N ASP A 43 12.26 -4.97 5.23
CA ASP A 43 13.36 -5.93 5.20
C ASP A 43 13.50 -6.65 6.54
N PHE A 44 13.24 -5.98 7.65
CA PHE A 44 13.14 -6.59 8.98
C PHE A 44 12.04 -7.67 9.05
N CYS A 45 10.83 -7.40 8.55
CA CYS A 45 9.76 -8.41 8.54
C CYS A 45 10.09 -9.60 7.63
N LYS A 46 10.79 -9.37 6.51
CA LYS A 46 11.29 -10.47 5.65
C LYS A 46 12.33 -11.30 6.38
N GLU A 47 13.28 -10.65 7.04
CA GLU A 47 14.34 -11.31 7.79
C GLU A 47 13.77 -12.20 8.90
N PHE A 48 12.85 -11.66 9.72
CA PHE A 48 12.15 -12.42 10.75
C PHE A 48 11.41 -13.63 10.16
N GLY A 49 10.76 -13.46 9.01
CA GLY A 49 10.06 -14.56 8.31
C GLY A 49 10.99 -15.70 7.87
N ASN A 50 12.23 -15.37 7.51
CA ASN A 50 13.22 -16.30 6.98
C ASN A 50 14.13 -16.93 8.05
N ARG A 51 14.16 -16.40 9.28
CA ARG A 51 14.97 -16.94 10.37
C ARG A 51 14.42 -18.28 10.90
N GLN A 52 15.33 -19.19 11.24
CA GLN A 52 15.01 -20.45 11.91
C GLN A 52 14.78 -20.24 13.41
N ASP A 53 15.65 -19.48 14.07
CA ASP A 53 15.42 -19.01 15.44
C ASP A 53 14.67 -17.68 15.41
N LYS A 54 13.39 -17.74 15.76
CA LYS A 54 12.50 -16.58 15.82
C LYS A 54 12.37 -16.02 17.23
N GLU A 55 12.73 -16.79 18.25
CA GLU A 55 12.46 -16.43 19.64
C GLU A 55 13.33 -15.24 20.05
N SER A 56 14.58 -15.22 19.60
CA SER A 56 15.53 -14.12 19.82
C SER A 56 15.09 -12.77 19.23
N MET A 57 14.23 -12.75 18.21
CA MET A 57 13.74 -11.53 17.56
C MET A 57 12.25 -11.28 17.77
N ARG A 58 11.57 -12.10 18.57
CA ARG A 58 10.11 -12.05 18.67
C ARG A 58 9.60 -10.79 19.35
N GLU A 59 10.26 -10.39 20.43
CA GLU A 59 9.91 -9.18 21.16
C GLU A 59 10.06 -7.93 20.28
N GLU A 60 11.16 -7.83 19.55
CA GLU A 60 11.43 -6.73 18.62
C GLU A 60 10.42 -6.73 17.46
N TYR A 61 10.07 -7.91 16.95
CA TYR A 61 9.04 -8.04 15.91
C TYR A 61 7.66 -7.57 16.37
N ASP A 62 7.25 -7.99 17.56
CA ASP A 62 5.97 -7.57 18.13
C ASP A 62 5.96 -6.06 18.42
N GLN A 63 7.07 -5.51 18.90
CA GLN A 63 7.22 -4.06 19.10
C GLN A 63 7.13 -3.29 17.77
N HIS A 64 7.81 -3.77 16.72
CA HIS A 64 7.74 -3.19 15.38
C HIS A 64 6.29 -3.12 14.88
N HIS A 65 5.53 -4.20 15.04
CA HIS A 65 4.13 -4.25 14.64
C HIS A 65 3.24 -3.33 15.48
N ARG A 66 3.41 -3.32 16.80
CA ARG A 66 2.70 -2.38 17.70
C ARG A 66 2.94 -0.92 17.30
N MET A 67 4.19 -0.56 17.00
CA MET A 67 4.53 0.80 16.59
C MET A 67 3.89 1.16 15.24
N LYS A 68 3.95 0.26 14.28
CA LYS A 68 3.33 0.43 12.96
C LYS A 68 1.83 0.70 13.07
N ASP A 69 1.12 -0.04 13.92
CA ASP A 69 -0.32 0.16 14.09
C ASP A 69 -0.60 1.46 14.86
N ARG A 70 0.18 1.76 15.90
CA ARG A 70 0.08 3.04 16.61
C ARG A 70 0.25 4.25 15.68
N VAL A 71 1.22 4.23 14.77
CA VAL A 71 1.44 5.33 13.81
C VAL A 71 0.25 5.48 12.86
N ARG A 72 -0.37 4.36 12.44
CA ARG A 72 -1.58 4.40 11.60
C ARG A 72 -2.77 4.98 12.34
N ASP A 73 -2.92 4.64 13.61
CA ASP A 73 -3.98 5.17 14.46
C ASP A 73 -3.83 6.67 14.67
N LEU A 74 -2.62 7.13 15.01
CA LEU A 74 -2.31 8.56 15.15
C LEU A 74 -2.62 9.33 13.86
N LYS A 75 -2.18 8.80 12.71
CA LYS A 75 -2.49 9.37 11.40
C LYS A 75 -4.00 9.46 11.14
N ASN A 76 -4.78 8.45 11.55
CA ASN A 76 -6.23 8.47 11.39
C ASN A 76 -6.89 9.49 12.33
N ILE A 77 -6.39 9.62 13.55
CA ILE A 77 -6.83 10.64 14.51
C ILE A 77 -6.59 12.03 13.91
N ASP A 78 -5.38 12.31 13.42
CA ASP A 78 -5.03 13.60 12.82
C ASP A 78 -5.87 13.92 11.60
N LYS A 79 -6.10 12.91 10.73
CA LYS A 79 -7.00 13.05 9.57
C LYS A 79 -8.43 13.37 9.96
N ASN A 80 -8.95 12.74 11.01
CA ASN A 80 -10.32 12.97 11.46
C ASN A 80 -10.44 14.34 12.13
N ARG A 81 -9.45 14.75 12.92
CA ARG A 81 -9.39 16.09 13.50
C ARG A 81 -9.39 17.17 12.42
N ALA A 82 -8.56 17.01 11.39
CA ALA A 82 -8.47 17.97 10.29
C ALA A 82 -9.77 18.14 9.48
N LYS A 83 -10.72 17.18 9.56
CA LYS A 83 -12.05 17.31 8.93
C LYS A 83 -12.97 18.27 9.68
N THR A 84 -12.78 18.41 10.99
CA THR A 84 -13.68 19.19 11.86
C THR A 84 -13.04 20.47 12.36
N ASP A 85 -11.71 20.52 12.45
CA ASP A 85 -10.92 21.64 12.97
C ASP A 85 -10.21 22.36 11.81
N CYS A 86 -10.79 23.47 11.35
CA CYS A 86 -10.21 24.29 10.27
C CYS A 86 -8.85 24.90 10.63
N ALA A 87 -8.48 24.97 11.91
CA ALA A 87 -7.17 25.46 12.36
C ALA A 87 -6.10 24.36 12.37
N PHE A 88 -6.46 23.12 12.08
CA PHE A 88 -5.56 21.96 12.08
C PHE A 88 -5.50 21.27 10.70
N PRO A 89 -4.74 21.82 9.73
CA PRO A 89 -4.56 21.16 8.45
C PRO A 89 -3.63 19.95 8.58
N ALA A 90 -4.08 18.77 8.12
CA ALA A 90 -3.26 17.56 8.04
C ALA A 90 -3.05 17.14 6.58
N ALA A 91 -1.79 17.08 6.15
CA ALA A 91 -1.39 16.57 4.83
C ALA A 91 -0.69 15.21 4.97
N THR A 92 -1.07 14.25 4.14
CA THR A 92 -0.42 12.93 4.05
C THR A 92 -0.01 12.69 2.62
N PHE A 93 1.26 12.36 2.41
CA PHE A 93 1.79 11.94 1.11
C PHE A 93 2.02 10.44 1.09
N ASP A 94 1.65 9.80 -0.02
CA ASP A 94 2.06 8.43 -0.32
C ASP A 94 3.39 8.49 -1.06
N LEU A 95 4.46 7.99 -0.43
CA LEU A 95 5.82 8.10 -0.95
C LEU A 95 6.23 6.89 -1.80
N ASP A 96 5.35 5.91 -2.02
CA ASP A 96 5.63 4.66 -2.76
C ASP A 96 5.97 4.88 -4.26
N VAL A 97 5.89 6.12 -4.77
CA VAL A 97 6.18 6.48 -6.17
C VAL A 97 7.35 7.46 -6.31
N LEU A 98 7.89 7.97 -5.19
CA LEU A 98 9.03 8.89 -5.26
C LEU A 98 10.32 8.09 -5.37
N VAL A 99 11.13 8.41 -6.38
CA VAL A 99 12.49 7.88 -6.50
C VAL A 99 13.32 8.49 -5.38
N THR A 100 13.39 7.81 -4.23
CA THR A 100 14.21 8.28 -3.12
C THR A 100 15.69 8.04 -3.46
N PRO A 101 16.52 9.08 -3.58
CA PRO A 101 17.95 8.89 -3.77
C PRO A 101 18.50 8.13 -2.56
N LYS A 102 19.03 6.93 -2.79
CA LYS A 102 19.73 6.16 -1.76
C LYS A 102 21.12 6.79 -1.58
N GLY A 103 21.28 7.57 -0.51
CA GLY A 103 22.58 8.07 -0.09
C GLY A 103 23.50 6.91 0.21
N SER A 104 24.52 6.69 -0.61
CA SER A 104 25.60 5.75 -0.31
C SER A 104 26.49 6.39 0.75
N ALA A 105 26.09 6.32 2.02
CA ALA A 105 27.00 6.65 3.11
C ALA A 105 28.08 5.56 3.14
N LYS A 106 29.19 5.80 2.44
CA LYS A 106 30.45 5.13 2.75
C LYS A 106 30.89 5.69 4.10
N GLY A 107 30.78 4.85 5.14
CA GLY A 107 31.30 5.18 6.47
C GLY A 107 32.78 5.54 6.37
N PHE A 108 33.15 6.58 7.10
CA PHE A 108 34.52 6.85 7.55
C PHE A 108 34.63 6.40 9.00
#